data_AF-A0A017HS13-F1
#
_entry.id   AF-A0A017HS13-F1
#
_cell.length_a   1.000
_cell.length_b   1.000
_cell.length_c   1.000
_cell.angle_alpha   90.00
_cell.angle_beta   90.00
_cell.angle_gamma   90.00
#
_symmetry.space_group_name_H-M   'P 1'
#
loop_
_entity.id
_entity.type
_entity.pdbx_description
1 polymer ?
#
loop_
_entity_poly.entity_id
_entity_poly.type
_entity_poly.pdbx_seq_one_letter_code
_entity_poly.pdbx_strand_id
1 'polypeptide(L)'
;MNLVELTEVPDAALPVARLREHLRLGTGFPDDSLQDALLAGFLRAALAAIEGRTGKALLSRSFLLTLSAWRSPERQPLPAAPVSAVLSVTLTDATGTATDLLPAVRLEDDATRPCLLPLGACLPAIPQNGTARVTFTAGYGPAWEDLPPPTSRRP
;
A
#
# COMPACT_ATOMS: atom_id res chain seq x y z
N MET A 1 8.54 -7.86 11.61
CA MET A 1 8.14 -6.98 10.50
C MET A 1 6.74 -6.47 10.79
N ASN A 2 6.53 -5.16 10.75
CA ASN A 2 5.23 -4.52 10.98
C ASN A 2 4.97 -3.56 9.82
N LEU A 3 3.79 -3.64 9.20
CA LEU A 3 3.33 -2.74 8.15
C LEU A 3 2.13 -1.96 8.67
N VAL A 4 2.19 -0.63 8.58
CA VAL A 4 1.11 0.27 9.00
C VAL A 4 0.71 1.16 7.82
N GLU A 5 -0.59 1.37 7.64
CA GLU A 5 -1.11 2.37 6.71
C GLU A 5 -1.04 3.75 7.36
N LEU A 6 -0.48 4.74 6.66
CA LEU A 6 -0.36 6.11 7.15
C LEU A 6 -1.50 7.01 6.67
N THR A 7 -2.17 6.62 5.59
CA THR A 7 -3.26 7.38 4.98
C THR A 7 -4.43 6.44 4.71
N GLU A 8 -5.64 6.89 5.01
CA GLU A 8 -6.86 6.15 4.71
C GLU A 8 -7.30 6.34 3.26
N VAL A 9 -8.20 5.46 2.79
CA VAL A 9 -8.87 5.63 1.49
C VAL A 9 -9.85 6.81 1.60
N PRO A 10 -9.72 7.87 0.77
CA PRO A 10 -10.68 8.96 0.74
C PRO A 10 -12.06 8.49 0.29
N ASP A 11 -13.11 8.95 0.94
CA ASP A 11 -14.51 8.61 0.60
C ASP A 11 -14.85 8.93 -0.86
N ALA A 12 -14.30 10.03 -1.37
CA ALA A 12 -14.48 10.46 -2.76
C ALA A 12 -13.89 9.48 -3.79
N ALA A 13 -12.93 8.64 -3.40
CA ALA A 13 -12.37 7.61 -4.27
C ALA A 13 -13.23 6.33 -4.31
N LEU A 14 -14.22 6.20 -3.42
CA LEU A 14 -15.10 5.03 -3.37
C LEU A 14 -16.28 5.19 -4.34
N PRO A 15 -16.55 4.21 -5.22
CA PRO A 15 -17.58 4.30 -6.24
C PRO A 15 -18.97 3.94 -5.69
N VAL A 16 -19.41 4.64 -4.64
CA VAL A 16 -20.68 4.36 -3.93
C VAL A 16 -21.88 4.41 -4.88
N ALA A 17 -21.94 5.42 -5.75
CA ALA A 17 -23.00 5.53 -6.75
C ALA A 17 -23.05 4.32 -7.71
N ARG A 18 -21.88 3.87 -8.21
CA ARG A 18 -21.83 2.68 -9.08
C ARG A 18 -22.19 1.40 -8.33
N LEU A 19 -21.84 1.29 -7.05
CA LEU A 19 -22.26 0.15 -6.23
C LEU A 19 -23.78 0.14 -6.05
N ARG A 20 -24.41 1.29 -5.82
CA ARG A 20 -25.87 1.42 -5.74
C ARG A 20 -26.54 0.92 -7.01
N GLU A 21 -26.07 1.38 -8.16
CA GLU A 21 -26.56 0.95 -9.48
C GLU A 21 -26.38 -0.56 -9.67
N HIS A 22 -25.22 -1.10 -9.29
CA HIS A 22 -24.93 -2.52 -9.35
C HIS A 22 -25.88 -3.36 -8.49
N LEU A 23 -26.19 -2.89 -7.27
CA LEU A 23 -27.14 -3.51 -6.35
C LEU A 23 -28.60 -3.24 -6.71
N ARG A 24 -28.87 -2.44 -7.74
CA ARG A 24 -30.22 -2.04 -8.20
C ARG A 24 -31.06 -1.41 -7.07
N LEU A 25 -30.43 -0.64 -6.20
CA LEU A 25 -31.17 0.09 -5.17
C LEU A 25 -32.02 1.18 -5.85
N GLY A 26 -33.18 1.47 -5.26
CA GLY A 26 -34.11 2.46 -5.78
C GLY A 26 -33.45 3.83 -5.98
N THR A 27 -33.87 4.52 -7.03
CA THR A 27 -33.45 5.88 -7.37
C THR A 27 -34.68 6.76 -7.54
N GLY A 28 -34.57 8.06 -7.23
CA GLY A 28 -35.63 9.04 -7.33
C GLY A 28 -36.44 9.24 -6.03
N PHE A 29 -35.95 8.75 -4.89
CA PHE A 29 -36.56 8.99 -3.58
C PHE A 29 -35.79 10.07 -2.81
N PRO A 30 -36.46 10.80 -1.88
CA PRO A 30 -35.80 11.85 -1.08
C PRO A 30 -34.61 11.33 -0.26
N ASP A 31 -34.65 10.07 0.15
CA ASP A 31 -33.67 9.44 1.05
C ASP A 31 -32.67 8.52 0.32
N ASP A 32 -32.49 8.69 -1.00
CA ASP A 32 -31.58 7.84 -1.79
C ASP A 32 -30.16 7.79 -1.21
N SER A 33 -29.69 8.86 -0.55
CA SER A 33 -28.34 8.94 0.04
C SER A 33 -28.23 8.39 1.47
N LEU A 34 -29.31 7.86 2.07
CA LEU A 34 -29.32 7.45 3.47
C LEU A 34 -28.37 6.27 3.77
N GLN A 35 -28.10 5.43 2.77
CA GLN A 35 -27.28 4.21 2.91
C GLN A 35 -25.82 4.40 2.50
N ASP A 36 -25.40 5.61 2.11
CA ASP A 36 -24.11 5.84 1.45
C ASP A 36 -22.94 5.53 2.36
N ALA A 37 -23.06 5.91 3.63
CA ALA A 37 -22.07 5.59 4.65
C ALA A 37 -21.92 4.07 4.87
N LEU A 38 -23.03 3.33 4.82
CA LEU A 38 -23.03 1.87 4.95
C LEU A 38 -22.38 1.21 3.73
N LEU A 39 -22.74 1.64 2.53
CA LEU A 39 -22.15 1.16 1.28
C LEU A 39 -20.64 1.47 1.21
N ALA A 40 -20.22 2.66 1.62
CA ALA A 40 -18.81 3.02 1.74
C ALA A 40 -18.08 2.12 2.74
N GLY A 41 -18.70 1.78 3.87
CA GLY A 41 -18.18 0.82 4.85
C GLY A 41 -17.94 -0.56 4.23
N PHE A 42 -18.90 -1.08 3.47
CA PHE A 42 -18.75 -2.36 2.76
C PHE A 42 -17.66 -2.32 1.70
N LEU A 43 -17.54 -1.21 0.95
CA LEU A 43 -16.47 -1.05 -0.03
C LEU A 43 -15.09 -1.09 0.65
N ARG A 44 -14.88 -0.36 1.75
CA ARG A 44 -13.61 -0.39 2.49
C ARG A 44 -13.29 -1.80 3.01
N ALA A 45 -14.28 -2.50 3.57
CA ALA A 45 -14.10 -3.87 4.04
C ALA A 45 -13.73 -4.82 2.89
N ALA A 46 -14.38 -4.69 1.73
CA ALA A 46 -14.08 -5.48 0.55
C ALA A 46 -12.67 -5.19 0.00
N LEU A 47 -12.27 -3.92 -0.07
CA LEU A 47 -10.91 -3.52 -0.43
C LEU A 47 -9.90 -4.19 0.51
N ALA A 48 -10.00 -3.98 1.81
CA ALA A 48 -9.08 -4.56 2.80
C ALA A 48 -8.97 -6.10 2.69
N ALA A 49 -10.10 -6.79 2.45
CA ALA A 49 -10.10 -8.24 2.26
C ALA A 49 -9.38 -8.68 0.98
N ILE A 50 -9.54 -7.96 -0.13
CA ILE A 50 -8.84 -8.23 -1.39
C ILE A 50 -7.35 -7.94 -1.26
N GLU A 51 -7.01 -6.79 -0.69
CA GLU A 51 -5.63 -6.34 -0.52
C GLU A 51 -4.88 -7.31 0.41
N GLY A 52 -5.48 -7.73 1.53
CA GLY A 52 -4.89 -8.72 2.44
C GLY A 52 -4.67 -10.10 1.81
N ARG A 53 -5.52 -10.51 0.85
CA ARG A 53 -5.38 -11.79 0.15
C ARG A 53 -4.39 -11.76 -1.01
N THR A 54 -4.21 -10.60 -1.65
CA THR A 54 -3.41 -10.46 -2.87
C THR A 54 -2.05 -9.80 -2.64
N GLY A 55 -1.87 -9.10 -1.52
CA GLY A 55 -0.74 -8.21 -1.29
C GLY A 55 -0.74 -6.99 -2.22
N LYS A 56 -1.86 -6.72 -2.90
CA LYS A 56 -1.99 -5.58 -3.79
C LYS A 56 -2.73 -4.46 -3.10
N ALA A 57 -2.14 -3.28 -2.94
CA ALA A 57 -2.87 -2.07 -2.66
C ALA A 57 -3.67 -1.69 -3.91
N LEU A 58 -4.97 -1.46 -3.76
CA LEU A 58 -5.84 -1.13 -4.89
C LEU A 58 -5.72 0.36 -5.19
N LEU A 59 -5.97 1.19 -4.18
CA LEU A 59 -5.83 2.65 -4.28
C LEU A 59 -4.50 3.11 -3.69
N SER A 60 -3.92 4.15 -4.27
CA SER A 60 -2.63 4.71 -3.83
C SER A 60 -2.73 5.26 -2.40
N ARG A 61 -1.92 4.67 -1.51
CA ARG A 61 -1.81 5.05 -0.09
C ARG A 61 -0.36 5.00 0.37
N SER A 62 -0.08 5.70 1.46
CA SER A 62 1.23 5.68 2.10
C SER A 62 1.30 4.60 3.17
N PHE A 63 2.41 3.88 3.20
CA PHE A 63 2.66 2.78 4.12
C PHE A 63 3.99 3.00 4.84
N LEU A 64 4.05 2.57 6.10
CA LEU A 64 5.25 2.48 6.91
C LEU A 64 5.55 1.01 7.19
N LEU A 65 6.67 0.53 6.65
CA LEU A 65 7.22 -0.78 6.96
C LEU A 65 8.33 -0.63 7.99
N THR A 66 8.18 -1.29 9.13
CA THR A 66 9.19 -1.37 10.20
C THR A 66 9.79 -2.78 10.27
N LEU A 67 11.11 -2.85 10.23
CA LEU A 67 11.91 -4.07 10.20
C LEU A 67 12.98 -4.05 11.30
N SER A 68 13.26 -5.20 11.91
CA SER A 68 14.40 -5.38 12.82
C SER A 68 15.61 -6.03 12.12
N ALA A 69 15.39 -6.62 10.94
CA ALA A 69 16.42 -7.17 10.08
C ALA A 69 15.95 -7.09 8.62
N TRP A 70 16.88 -6.93 7.68
CA TRP A 70 16.59 -7.11 6.27
C TRP A 70 16.27 -8.58 5.97
N ARG A 71 15.41 -8.81 4.98
CA ARG A 71 15.10 -10.18 4.51
C ARG A 71 16.34 -10.87 3.94
N SER A 72 17.19 -10.10 3.25
CA SER A 72 18.50 -10.51 2.78
C SER A 72 19.40 -9.29 2.61
N PRO A 73 20.73 -9.45 2.57
CA PRO A 73 21.65 -8.33 2.36
C PRO A 73 21.45 -7.61 1.02
N GLU A 74 20.98 -8.30 -0.01
CA GLU A 74 20.90 -7.76 -1.38
C GLU A 74 19.49 -7.27 -1.76
N ARG A 75 18.46 -7.65 -1.00
CA ARG A 75 17.07 -7.29 -1.31
C ARG A 75 16.17 -7.32 -0.09
N GLN A 76 15.29 -6.32 -0.04
CA GLN A 76 14.18 -6.25 0.90
C GLN A 76 12.85 -6.14 0.13
N PRO A 77 12.06 -7.22 0.04
CA PRO A 77 10.72 -7.17 -0.55
C PRO A 77 9.79 -6.21 0.23
N LEU A 78 8.95 -5.49 -0.50
CA LEU A 78 7.88 -4.67 0.05
C LEU A 78 6.56 -5.49 0.03
N PRO A 79 5.81 -5.52 1.15
CA PRO A 79 4.64 -6.39 1.29
C PRO A 79 3.39 -5.88 0.56
N ALA A 80 3.36 -4.61 0.14
CA ALA A 80 2.26 -4.00 -0.59
C ALA A 80 2.74 -3.57 -1.98
N ALA A 81 1.97 -3.90 -3.02
CA ALA A 81 2.29 -3.63 -4.43
C ALA A 81 1.05 -3.11 -5.17
N PRO A 82 1.18 -2.46 -6.35
CA PRO A 82 2.42 -1.92 -6.91
C PRO A 82 2.95 -0.76 -6.05
N VAL A 83 4.27 -0.52 -6.07
CA VAL A 83 4.89 0.62 -5.36
C VAL A 83 5.25 1.67 -6.38
N SER A 84 4.75 2.89 -6.20
CA SER A 84 5.02 4.01 -7.12
C SER A 84 6.20 4.86 -6.67
N ALA A 85 6.44 4.96 -5.37
CA ALA A 85 7.54 5.76 -4.82
C ALA A 85 7.98 5.25 -3.45
N VAL A 86 9.28 5.33 -3.17
CA VAL A 86 9.84 5.19 -1.83
C VAL A 86 10.12 6.60 -1.31
N LEU A 87 9.45 6.98 -0.23
CA LEU A 87 9.47 8.34 0.33
C LEU A 87 10.61 8.52 1.34
N SER A 88 10.90 7.49 2.14
CA SER A 88 12.04 7.50 3.07
C SER A 88 12.51 6.10 3.41
N VAL A 89 13.80 5.96 3.69
CA VAL A 89 14.39 4.76 4.28
C VAL A 89 15.31 5.22 5.40
N THR A 90 15.00 4.86 6.63
CA THR A 90 15.74 5.33 7.81
C THR A 90 16.15 4.15 8.68
N LEU A 91 17.41 4.09 9.08
CA LEU A 91 17.87 3.23 10.16
C LEU A 91 17.86 4.01 11.46
N THR A 92 17.32 3.41 12.51
CA THR A 92 17.42 3.91 13.88
C THR A 92 18.17 2.89 14.71
N ASP A 93 19.24 3.29 15.37
CA ASP A 93 20.00 2.41 16.27
C ASP A 93 19.37 2.32 17.67
N ALA A 94 19.99 1.54 18.57
CA ALA A 94 19.53 1.36 19.94
C ALA A 94 19.58 2.65 20.80
N THR A 95 20.34 3.66 20.37
CA THR A 95 20.45 4.96 21.03
C THR A 95 19.42 5.97 20.51
N GLY A 96 18.66 5.60 19.48
CA GLY A 96 17.69 6.47 18.81
C GLY A 96 18.29 7.32 17.69
N THR A 97 19.56 7.12 17.34
CA THR A 97 20.21 7.87 16.24
C THR A 97 19.64 7.41 14.91
N ALA A 98 19.07 8.34 14.15
CA ALA A 98 18.50 8.09 12.84
C ALA A 98 19.50 8.39 11.72
N THR A 99 19.66 7.46 10.78
CA THR A 99 20.48 7.59 9.58
C THR A 99 19.60 7.44 8.35
N ASP A 100 19.64 8.40 7.44
CA ASP A 100 18.96 8.31 6.16
C ASP A 100 19.71 7.35 5.23
N LEU A 101 18.99 6.37 4.71
CA LEU A 101 19.47 5.36 3.78
C LEU A 101 18.85 5.50 2.39
N LEU A 102 17.91 6.43 2.19
CA LEU A 102 17.28 6.61 0.89
C LEU A 102 18.31 6.80 -0.25
N PRO A 103 19.44 7.54 -0.07
CA PRO A 103 20.46 7.68 -1.11
C PRO A 103 21.26 6.41 -1.40
N ALA A 104 21.18 5.38 -0.56
CA ALA A 104 21.94 4.13 -0.69
C ALA A 104 21.12 2.98 -1.28
N VAL A 105 19.84 3.22 -1.59
CA VAL A 105 18.90 2.20 -2.06
C VAL A 105 18.17 2.67 -3.32
N ARG A 106 17.60 1.71 -4.05
CA ARG A 106 16.66 1.97 -5.14
C ARG A 106 15.48 1.01 -5.06
N LEU A 107 14.37 1.41 -5.65
CA LEU A 107 13.24 0.54 -5.92
C LEU A 107 13.48 -0.23 -7.22
N GLU A 108 13.27 -1.54 -7.21
CA GLU A 108 13.22 -2.36 -8.42
C GLU A 108 11.94 -2.08 -9.21
N ASP A 109 12.05 -2.00 -10.54
CA ASP A 109 10.91 -1.81 -11.45
C ASP A 109 10.12 -3.12 -11.64
N ASP A 110 9.50 -3.59 -10.55
CA ASP A 110 8.60 -4.75 -10.53
C ASP A 110 7.29 -4.39 -9.80
N ALA A 111 6.25 -4.09 -10.57
CA ALA A 111 4.90 -3.81 -10.07
C ALA A 111 4.24 -5.04 -9.40
N THR A 112 4.76 -6.24 -9.64
CA THR A 112 4.24 -7.49 -9.09
C THR A 112 4.84 -7.79 -7.72
N ARG A 113 6.16 -7.69 -7.60
CA ARG A 113 6.95 -8.04 -6.41
C ARG A 113 7.99 -6.94 -6.10
N PRO A 114 7.56 -5.73 -5.74
CA PRO A 114 8.46 -4.61 -5.52
C PRO A 114 9.48 -4.94 -4.44
N CYS A 115 10.74 -4.64 -4.73
CA CYS A 115 11.86 -4.88 -3.82
C CYS A 115 12.71 -3.61 -3.70
N LEU A 116 13.16 -3.31 -2.48
CA LEU A 116 14.26 -2.40 -2.24
C LEU A 116 15.58 -3.14 -2.48
N LEU A 117 16.43 -2.55 -3.30
CA LEU A 117 17.76 -3.04 -3.64
C LEU A 117 18.82 -2.02 -3.21
N PRO A 118 20.03 -2.46 -2.80
CA PRO A 118 21.14 -1.56 -2.55
C PRO A 118 21.67 -0.96 -3.86
N LEU A 119 22.19 0.26 -3.79
CA LEU A 119 23.03 0.82 -4.86
C LEU A 119 24.47 0.30 -4.78
N GLY A 120 24.95 -0.04 -3.58
CA GLY A 120 26.23 -0.70 -3.35
C GLY A 120 26.12 -2.23 -3.37
N ALA A 121 27.08 -2.91 -2.74
CA ALA A 121 27.12 -4.37 -2.67
C ALA A 121 26.00 -4.98 -1.81
N CYS A 122 25.61 -4.30 -0.72
CA CYS A 122 24.58 -4.77 0.20
C CYS A 122 23.86 -3.59 0.86
N LEU A 123 22.66 -3.85 1.38
CA LEU A 123 21.92 -2.93 2.22
C LEU A 123 22.71 -2.69 3.51
N PRO A 124 22.87 -1.43 3.96
CA PRO A 124 23.53 -1.13 5.24
C PRO A 124 22.88 -1.92 6.37
N ALA A 125 23.68 -2.62 7.16
CA ALA A 125 23.17 -3.52 8.19
C ALA A 125 22.35 -2.76 9.24
N ILE A 126 21.23 -3.35 9.66
CA ILE A 126 20.46 -2.82 10.79
C ILE A 126 21.26 -3.11 12.07
N PRO A 127 21.59 -2.10 12.88
CA PRO A 127 22.31 -2.30 14.13
C PRO A 127 21.55 -3.24 15.08
N GLN A 128 22.27 -3.89 16.00
CA GLN A 128 21.63 -4.71 17.03
C GLN A 128 20.67 -3.84 17.88
N ASN A 129 19.45 -4.34 18.10
CA ASN A 129 18.34 -3.61 18.73
C ASN A 129 17.92 -2.31 17.98
N GLY A 130 18.38 -2.14 16.75
CA GLY A 130 17.93 -1.08 15.85
C GLY A 130 16.72 -1.50 15.02
N THR A 131 16.18 -0.55 14.26
CA THR A 131 15.08 -0.77 13.33
C THR A 131 15.33 -0.04 12.02
N ALA A 132 14.86 -0.61 10.91
CA ALA A 132 14.69 0.10 9.65
C ALA A 132 13.22 0.50 9.49
N ARG A 133 13.00 1.74 9.06
CA ARG A 133 11.69 2.28 8.71
C ARG A 133 11.70 2.68 7.25
N VAL A 134 10.78 2.11 6.48
CA VAL A 134 10.60 2.42 5.06
C VAL A 134 9.23 3.02 4.88
N THR A 135 9.17 4.28 4.44
CA THR A 135 7.92 4.92 4.04
C THR A 135 7.81 4.88 2.53
N PHE A 136 6.70 4.40 1.99
CA PHE A 136 6.51 4.27 0.55
C PHE A 136 5.04 4.43 0.18
N THR A 137 4.79 4.78 -1.08
CA THR A 137 3.45 4.86 -1.66
C THR A 137 3.21 3.60 -2.49
N ALA A 138 2.10 2.90 -2.22
CA ALA A 138 1.68 1.73 -2.97
C ALA A 138 0.21 1.85 -3.39
N GLY A 139 -0.11 1.33 -4.58
CA GLY A 139 -1.44 1.31 -5.19
C GLY A 139 -1.39 1.62 -6.68
N TYR A 140 -2.42 1.22 -7.43
CA TYR A 140 -2.48 1.41 -8.89
C TYR A 140 -2.67 2.87 -9.29
N GLY A 141 -3.38 3.64 -8.46
CA GLY A 141 -3.56 5.08 -8.62
C GLY A 141 -4.49 5.65 -7.54
N PRO A 142 -4.60 6.98 -7.44
CA PRO A 142 -5.45 7.63 -6.45
C PRO A 142 -6.95 7.48 -6.73
N ALA A 143 -7.34 7.21 -7.98
CA ALA A 143 -8.73 7.15 -8.41
C ALA A 143 -9.19 5.71 -8.69
N TRP A 144 -10.50 5.48 -8.66
CA TRP A 144 -11.07 4.15 -8.90
C TRP A 144 -10.84 3.67 -10.34
N GLU A 145 -10.84 4.60 -11.31
CA GLU A 145 -10.56 4.35 -12.72
C GLU A 145 -9.12 3.91 -12.99
N ASP A 146 -8.18 4.15 -12.07
CA ASP A 146 -6.79 3.70 -12.20
C ASP A 146 -6.64 2.20 -11.93
N LEU A 147 -7.67 1.56 -11.37
CA LEU A 147 -7.65 0.13 -11.11
C LEU A 147 -7.61 -0.64 -12.43
N PRO A 148 -6.75 -1.68 -12.52
CA PRO A 148 -6.75 -2.53 -13.70
C PRO A 148 -8.13 -3.18 -13.87
N PRO A 149 -8.59 -3.37 -15.12
CA PRO A 149 -9.83 -4.08 -15.36
C PRO A 149 -9.75 -5.48 -14.73
N PRO A 150 -10.89 -6.06 -14.30
CA PRO A 150 -10.90 -7.40 -13.77
C PRO A 150 -10.23 -8.33 -14.77
N THR A 151 -9.18 -9.03 -14.32
CA THR A 151 -8.55 -10.06 -15.14
C THR A 151 -9.59 -11.14 -15.37
N SER A 152 -10.11 -11.23 -16.60
CA SER A 152 -10.86 -12.41 -16.98
C SER A 152 -9.95 -13.62 -16.71
N ARG A 153 -10.41 -14.55 -15.87
CA ARG A 153 -9.76 -15.85 -15.73
C ARG A 153 -9.53 -16.36 -17.15
N ARG A 154 -8.27 -16.59 -17.55
CA ARG A 154 -8.05 -17.49 -18.69
C ARG A 154 -8.71 -18.83 -18.31
N PRO A 155 -9.47 -19.44 -19.24
CA PRO A 155 -10.13 -20.71 -19.00
C PRO A 155 -9.15 -21.80 -18.58
#